data_AF-A0A4Q5WZK6-F1
#
_entry.id   AF-A0A4Q5WZK6-F1
#
_cell.length_a   1.000
_cell.length_b   1.000
_cell.length_c   1.000
_cell.angle_alpha   90.00
_cell.angle_beta   90.00
_cell.angle_gamma   90.00
#
_symmetry.space_group_name_H-M   'P 1'
#
loop_
_entity.id
_entity.type
_entity.pdbx_description
1 polymer ?
#
loop_
_entity_poly.entity_id
_entity_poly.type
_entity_poly.pdbx_seq_one_letter_code
_entity_poly.pdbx_strand_id
1 'polypeptide(L)'
;MSAALPEVSVELREGEYVAQRGTCKITWLVRLNDAWVHVSEWPAVEVERCETKSGVVWENLTRLSVAPGARLLRVESRPAPYAARDALDYLKRSPGVARRVIRQEFRVGRRGDLRRFDPNA
;
A
#
# COMPACT_ATOMS: atom_id res chain seq x y z
N MET A 1 12.93 -31.65 -6.94
CA MET A 1 13.48 -30.32 -7.31
C MET A 1 12.37 -29.55 -8.00
N SER A 2 11.73 -28.61 -7.30
CA SER A 2 10.68 -27.78 -7.91
C SER A 2 11.37 -26.71 -8.76
N ALA A 3 11.13 -26.70 -10.06
CA ALA A 3 11.67 -25.66 -10.94
C ALA A 3 11.18 -24.29 -10.43
N ALA A 4 12.12 -23.38 -10.15
CA ALA A 4 11.78 -22.01 -9.83
C ALA A 4 11.06 -21.42 -11.04
N LEU A 5 9.83 -20.95 -10.86
CA LEU A 5 9.12 -20.24 -11.91
C LEU A 5 9.89 -18.96 -12.24
N PRO A 6 9.95 -18.55 -13.52
CA PRO A 6 10.60 -17.31 -13.89
C PRO A 6 9.93 -16.15 -13.15
N GLU A 7 10.76 -15.24 -12.62
CA GLU A 7 10.27 -14.04 -11.97
C GLU A 7 9.48 -13.17 -12.95
N VAL A 8 8.51 -12.45 -12.43
CA VAL A 8 7.68 -11.50 -13.16
C VAL A 8 7.86 -10.11 -12.56
N SER A 9 7.84 -9.10 -13.42
CA SER A 9 7.88 -7.71 -12.99
C SER A 9 6.49 -7.23 -12.58
N VAL A 10 6.43 -6.53 -11.45
CA VAL A 10 5.22 -5.91 -10.91
C VAL A 10 5.50 -4.43 -10.69
N GLU A 11 4.57 -3.58 -11.13
CA GLU A 11 4.63 -2.13 -10.90
C GLU A 11 3.66 -1.74 -9.78
N LEU A 12 4.18 -1.06 -8.76
CA LEU A 12 3.44 -0.63 -7.58
C LEU A 12 3.60 0.87 -7.38
N ARG A 13 2.48 1.56 -7.14
CA ARG A 13 2.50 2.98 -6.77
C ARG A 13 2.36 3.14 -5.26
N GLU A 14 3.30 3.87 -4.69
CA GLU A 14 3.28 4.33 -3.30
C GLU A 14 3.22 5.84 -3.28
N GLY A 15 2.49 6.40 -2.33
CA GLY A 15 2.29 7.84 -2.35
C GLY A 15 1.55 8.37 -1.16
N GLU A 16 1.62 9.69 -1.03
CA GLU A 16 0.75 10.46 -0.18
C GLU A 16 -0.03 11.45 -1.01
N TYR A 17 -1.33 11.48 -0.80
CA TYR A 17 -2.30 12.20 -1.61
C TYR A 17 -3.18 13.06 -0.72
N VAL A 18 -3.58 14.23 -1.22
CA VAL A 18 -4.53 15.10 -0.54
C VAL A 18 -5.92 14.47 -0.60
N ALA A 19 -6.58 14.38 0.55
CA ALA A 19 -7.95 13.95 0.70
C ALA A 19 -8.76 15.05 1.40
N GLN A 20 -10.10 14.98 1.34
CA GLN A 20 -11.00 16.02 1.89
C GLN A 20 -10.73 16.42 3.35
N ARG A 21 -10.07 15.57 4.16
CA ARG A 21 -9.88 15.77 5.61
C ARG A 21 -8.45 15.51 6.08
N GLY A 22 -7.47 15.60 5.18
CA GLY A 22 -6.06 15.35 5.48
C GLY A 22 -5.37 14.66 4.32
N THR A 23 -4.49 13.71 4.61
CA THR A 23 -3.76 12.95 3.59
C THR A 23 -4.11 11.47 3.62
N CYS A 24 -4.14 10.86 2.44
CA CYS A 24 -4.17 9.41 2.26
C CYS A 24 -2.75 8.94 1.93
N LYS A 25 -2.27 7.91 2.61
CA LYS A 25 -0.97 7.29 2.34
C LYS A 25 -1.16 5.85 1.90
N ILE A 26 -0.54 5.48 0.79
CA ILE A 26 -0.50 4.11 0.25
C ILE A 26 0.93 3.60 0.35
N THR A 27 1.10 2.44 0.97
CA THR A 27 2.36 1.69 1.04
C THR A 27 2.13 0.24 0.66
N TRP A 28 3.13 -0.39 0.07
CA TRP A 28 3.11 -1.79 -0.31
C TRP A 28 4.13 -2.59 0.48
N LEU A 29 3.72 -3.77 0.92
CA LEU A 29 4.58 -4.76 1.56
C LEU A 29 4.58 -6.04 0.74
N VAL A 30 5.71 -6.73 0.70
CA VAL A 30 5.87 -8.05 0.10
C VAL A 30 6.11 -9.08 1.20
N ARG A 31 5.49 -10.25 1.07
CA ARG A 31 5.70 -11.35 2.01
C ARG A 31 7.02 -12.04 1.70
N LEU A 32 7.97 -11.96 2.62
CA LEU A 32 9.23 -12.69 2.58
C LEU A 32 9.25 -13.67 3.76
N ASN A 33 9.19 -14.97 3.46
CA ASN A 33 9.03 -16.02 4.47
C ASN A 33 7.84 -15.71 5.40
N ASP A 34 8.11 -15.50 6.70
CA ASP A 34 7.12 -15.20 7.72
C ASP A 34 6.96 -13.71 8.06
N ALA A 35 7.64 -12.83 7.34
CA ALA A 35 7.61 -11.39 7.56
C ALA A 35 7.01 -10.61 6.39
N TRP A 36 6.44 -9.44 6.70
CA TRP A 36 6.09 -8.44 5.70
C TRP A 36 7.19 -7.40 5.65
N VAL A 37 7.75 -7.18 4.47
CA VAL A 37 8.87 -6.27 4.22
C VAL A 37 8.41 -5.17 3.26
N HIS A 38 8.90 -3.95 3.43
CA HIS A 38 8.55 -2.86 2.52
C HIS A 38 9.07 -3.15 1.10
N VAL A 39 8.31 -2.79 0.06
CA VAL A 39 8.72 -3.13 -1.33
C VAL A 39 10.02 -2.46 -1.75
N SER A 40 10.35 -1.30 -1.18
CA SER A 40 11.64 -0.63 -1.41
C SER A 40 12.85 -1.35 -0.79
N GLU A 41 12.63 -2.32 0.09
CA GLU A 41 13.70 -3.15 0.69
C GLU A 41 13.87 -4.48 -0.07
N TRP A 42 13.07 -4.72 -1.12
CA TRP A 42 13.17 -5.94 -1.91
C TRP A 42 14.46 -5.96 -2.76
N PRO A 43 15.13 -7.12 -2.90
CA PRO A 43 16.34 -7.21 -3.73
C PRO A 43 16.09 -6.77 -5.17
N ALA A 44 17.03 -6.00 -5.73
CA ALA A 44 16.98 -5.50 -7.11
C ALA A 44 15.70 -4.71 -7.46
N VAL A 45 15.11 -4.02 -6.47
CA VAL A 45 13.99 -3.11 -6.71
C VAL A 45 14.44 -1.83 -7.43
N GLU A 46 13.63 -1.37 -8.37
CA GLU A 46 13.76 -0.06 -8.99
C GLU A 46 12.71 0.87 -8.42
N VAL A 47 13.13 2.03 -7.90
CA VAL A 47 12.23 3.05 -7.36
C VAL A 47 12.42 4.33 -8.13
N GLU A 48 11.36 4.77 -8.79
CA GLU A 48 11.32 6.01 -9.55
C GLU A 48 10.42 7.02 -8.83
N ARG A 49 10.97 8.19 -8.53
CA ARG A 49 10.20 9.30 -7.97
C ARG A 49 9.34 9.90 -9.08
N CYS A 50 8.01 9.84 -8.92
CA CYS A 50 7.10 10.43 -9.89
C CYS A 50 6.99 11.96 -9.71
N GLU A 51 6.63 12.63 -10.80
CA GLU A 51 6.29 14.05 -10.78
C GLU A 51 5.05 14.30 -9.90
N THR A 52 5.14 15.26 -8.99
CA THR A 52 4.04 15.63 -8.11
C THR A 52 3.00 16.47 -8.87
N LYS A 53 1.78 15.96 -8.98
CA LYS A 53 0.63 16.65 -9.59
C LYS A 53 -0.31 17.21 -8.53
N SER A 54 -1.31 18.00 -8.96
CA SER A 54 -2.35 18.49 -8.05
C SER A 54 -3.00 17.34 -7.27
N GLY A 55 -3.12 17.49 -5.96
CA GLY A 55 -3.63 16.47 -5.05
C GLY A 55 -2.65 15.35 -4.70
N VAL A 56 -1.40 15.41 -5.17
CA VAL A 56 -0.31 14.51 -4.77
C VAL A 56 0.63 15.30 -3.86
N VAL A 57 0.98 14.77 -2.70
CA VAL A 57 2.08 15.28 -1.87
C VAL A 57 3.38 14.67 -2.38
N TRP A 58 3.34 13.35 -2.61
CA TRP A 58 4.41 12.61 -3.24
C TRP A 58 3.94 11.29 -3.83
N GLU A 59 4.66 10.78 -4.82
CA GLU A 59 4.41 9.45 -5.40
C GLU A 59 5.72 8.82 -5.88
N ASN A 60 5.86 7.52 -5.65
CA ASN A 60 6.93 6.67 -6.15
C ASN A 60 6.31 5.54 -6.98
N LEU A 61 6.91 5.24 -8.11
CA LEU A 61 6.67 4.03 -8.89
C LEU A 61 7.77 3.03 -8.58
N THR A 62 7.39 1.92 -7.95
CA THR A 62 8.28 0.84 -7.55
C THR A 62 8.09 -0.33 -8.49
N ARG A 63 9.15 -0.75 -9.19
CA ARG A 63 9.18 -1.95 -10.04
C ARG A 63 9.98 -3.02 -9.33
N LEU A 64 9.38 -4.19 -9.11
CA LEU A 64 10.05 -5.32 -8.47
C LEU A 64 9.86 -6.61 -9.26
N SER A 65 10.89 -7.44 -9.27
CA SER A 65 10.87 -8.80 -9.82
C SER A 65 10.57 -9.79 -8.71
N VAL A 66 9.49 -10.56 -8.87
CA VAL A 66 9.02 -11.52 -7.86
C VAL A 66 8.51 -12.80 -8.52
N ALA A 67 8.60 -13.92 -7.81
CA ALA A 67 8.02 -15.16 -8.29
C ALA A 67 6.49 -15.06 -8.39
N PRO A 68 5.86 -15.65 -9.43
CA PRO A 68 4.42 -15.86 -9.45
C PRO A 68 3.94 -16.55 -8.18
N GLY A 69 2.83 -16.07 -7.62
CA GLY A 69 2.29 -16.52 -6.33
C GLY A 69 2.78 -15.73 -5.12
N ALA A 70 3.78 -14.84 -5.28
CA ALA A 70 4.20 -13.93 -4.22
C ALA A 70 3.00 -13.15 -3.66
N ARG A 71 3.00 -12.95 -2.34
CA ARG A 71 1.93 -12.22 -1.64
C ARG A 71 2.37 -10.78 -1.42
N LEU A 72 1.47 -9.86 -1.78
CA LEU A 72 1.63 -8.44 -1.53
C LEU A 72 0.52 -7.95 -0.63
N LEU A 73 0.81 -6.93 0.16
CA LEU A 73 -0.15 -6.26 1.04
C LEU A 73 -0.12 -4.77 0.76
N ARG A 74 -1.22 -4.25 0.23
CA ARG A 74 -1.47 -2.82 0.12
C ARG A 74 -2.03 -2.32 1.45
N VAL A 75 -1.35 -1.35 2.04
CA VAL A 75 -1.80 -0.66 3.24
C VAL A 75 -2.17 0.77 2.86
N GLU A 76 -3.45 1.10 3.03
CA GLU A 76 -3.98 2.44 2.81
C GLU A 76 -4.34 3.06 4.17
N SER A 77 -3.69 4.18 4.50
CA SER A 77 -3.98 4.95 5.70
C SER A 77 -4.62 6.27 5.32
N ARG A 78 -5.91 6.44 5.61
CA ARG A 78 -6.69 7.61 5.20
C ARG A 78 -7.41 8.25 6.40
N PRO A 79 -7.85 9.52 6.30
CA PRO A 79 -8.66 10.13 7.35
C PRO A 79 -9.93 9.30 7.61
N ALA A 80 -10.28 9.11 8.88
CA ALA A 80 -11.49 8.40 9.25
C ALA A 80 -12.74 9.18 8.82
N PRO A 81 -13.88 8.50 8.57
CA PRO A 81 -15.16 9.16 8.37
C PRO A 81 -15.50 10.08 9.56
N TYR A 82 -16.32 11.09 9.31
CA TYR A 82 -16.76 12.01 10.35
C TYR A 82 -17.51 11.25 11.45
N ALA A 83 -16.99 11.31 12.68
CA ALA A 83 -17.74 10.93 13.86
C ALA A 83 -18.53 12.16 14.33
N ALA A 84 -19.79 11.97 14.70
CA ALA A 84 -20.59 13.03 15.31
C ALA A 84 -19.84 13.56 16.55
N ARG A 85 -19.57 14.86 16.56
CA ARG A 85 -18.93 15.53 17.70
C ARG A 85 -20.01 16.01 18.66
N ASP A 86 -19.76 15.82 19.95
CA ASP A 86 -20.52 16.46 21.01
C ASP A 86 -20.25 17.97 20.99
N ALA A 87 -21.22 18.78 21.40
CA ALA A 87 -21.10 20.23 21.48
C ALA A 87 -19.91 20.65 22.33
N LEU A 88 -19.48 19.86 23.33
CA LEU A 88 -18.33 20.15 24.19
C LEU A 88 -16.98 19.58 23.69
N ASP A 89 -16.95 18.89 22.54
CA ASP A 89 -15.72 18.25 22.04
C ASP A 89 -14.61 19.25 21.68
N TYR A 90 -14.95 20.52 21.44
CA TYR A 90 -13.95 21.57 21.19
C TYR A 90 -13.15 21.97 22.45
N LEU A 91 -13.66 21.65 23.65
CA LEU A 91 -12.96 21.88 24.93
C LEU A 91 -12.00 20.74 25.28
N LYS A 92 -12.15 19.58 24.64
CA LYS A 92 -11.24 18.44 24.81
C LYS A 92 -9.99 18.72 23.99
N ARG A 93 -8.80 18.36 24.54
CA ARG A 93 -7.53 18.37 23.78
C ARG A 93 -7.78 17.63 22.47
N SER A 94 -7.66 18.32 21.33
CA SER A 94 -7.97 17.72 20.02
C SER A 94 -7.25 16.37 19.89
N PRO A 95 -7.96 15.23 19.88
CA PRO A 95 -7.33 13.99 19.48
C PRO A 95 -6.85 14.19 18.04
N GLY A 96 -5.65 13.72 17.73
CA GLY A 96 -5.13 13.77 16.36
C GLY A 96 -6.17 13.21 15.37
N VAL A 97 -6.14 13.69 14.12
CA VAL A 97 -7.12 13.25 13.09
C VAL A 97 -7.15 11.73 13.07
N ALA A 98 -8.29 11.16 13.48
CA ALA A 98 -8.47 9.71 13.51
C ALA A 98 -8.21 9.16 12.09
N ARG A 99 -7.41 8.10 11.99
CA ARG A 99 -7.07 7.46 10.71
C ARG A 99 -7.74 6.10 10.62
N ARG A 100 -8.23 5.77 9.43
CA ARG A 100 -8.67 4.43 9.06
C ARG A 100 -7.56 3.76 8.26
N VAL A 101 -7.15 2.59 8.71
CA VAL A 101 -6.21 1.73 7.99
C VAL A 101 -6.99 0.63 7.27
N ILE A 102 -6.76 0.49 5.97
CA ILE A 102 -7.32 -0.58 5.14
C ILE A 102 -6.15 -1.43 4.66
N ARG A 103 -6.29 -2.74 4.81
CA ARG A 103 -5.32 -3.74 4.40
C ARG A 103 -5.94 -4.60 3.30
N GLN A 104 -5.28 -4.67 2.16
CA GLN A 104 -5.73 -5.48 1.03
C GLN A 104 -4.59 -6.39 0.59
N GLU A 105 -4.81 -7.70 0.70
CA GLU A 105 -3.84 -8.69 0.25
C GLU A 105 -4.04 -9.02 -1.23
N PHE A 106 -2.95 -9.28 -1.92
CA PHE A 106 -2.89 -9.65 -3.32
C PHE A 106 -1.92 -10.83 -3.51
N ARG A 107 -2.18 -11.63 -4.55
CA ARG A 107 -1.25 -12.61 -5.09
C ARG A 107 -0.81 -12.17 -6.48
N VAL A 108 0.49 -12.30 -6.75
CA VAL A 108 1.06 -12.04 -8.07
C VAL A 108 0.72 -13.18 -9.01
N GLY A 109 0.12 -12.87 -10.15
CA GLY A 109 -0.22 -13.81 -11.20
C GLY A 109 0.99 -14.17 -12.07
N ARG A 110 0.79 -15.10 -13.01
CA ARG A 110 1.87 -15.57 -13.90
C ARG A 110 2.35 -14.52 -14.91
N ARG A 111 1.65 -13.40 -15.05
CA ARG A 111 1.99 -12.31 -15.98
C ARG A 111 2.34 -11.01 -15.24
N GLY A 112 2.56 -11.06 -13.92
CA GLY A 112 2.75 -9.85 -13.09
C GLY A 112 1.44 -9.16 -12.69
N ASP A 113 0.27 -9.72 -13.04
CA ASP A 113 -1.02 -9.19 -12.65
C ASP A 113 -1.30 -9.36 -11.15
N LEU A 114 -1.86 -8.34 -10.49
CA LEU A 114 -2.24 -8.44 -9.09
C LEU A 114 -3.66 -8.94 -8.93
N ARG A 115 -3.81 -10.14 -8.35
CA ARG A 115 -5.11 -10.72 -8.03
C ARG A 115 -5.40 -10.51 -6.57
N ARG A 116 -6.57 -9.97 -6.25
CA ARG A 116 -6.98 -9.83 -4.86
C ARG A 116 -6.99 -11.20 -4.20
N PHE A 117 -6.32 -11.31 -3.06
CA PHE A 117 -6.33 -12.54 -2.29
C PHE A 117 -7.67 -12.62 -1.57
N ASP A 118 -8.48 -13.59 -1.96
CA ASP A 118 -9.68 -13.98 -1.23
C ASP A 118 -9.35 -15.28 -0.49
N PRO A 119 -9.37 -15.30 0.86
CA PRO A 119 -9.08 -16.51 1.62
C PRO A 119 -10.16 -17.60 1.43
N ASN A 120 -11.32 -17.27 0.86
CA ASN A 120 -12.46 -18.18 0.69
C ASN A 120 -12.71 -18.60 -0.78
N ALA A 121 -11.83 -18.23 -1.71
CA ALA A 121 -11.95 -18.55 -3.14
C ALA A 121 -11.13 -19.78 -3.56
#